data_AF-A0A8T4PU71-F1
#
_entry.id   AF-A0A8T4PU71-F1
#
_cell.length_a   1.000
_cell.length_b   1.000
_cell.length_c   1.000
_cell.angle_alpha   90.00
_cell.angle_beta   90.00
_cell.angle_gamma   90.00
#
_symmetry.space_group_name_H-M   'P 1'
#
loop_
_entity.id
_entity.type
_entity.pdbx_description
1 polymer ?
#
loop_
_entity_poly.entity_id
_entity_poly.type
_entity_poly.pdbx_seq_one_letter_code
_entity_poly.pdbx_strand_id
1 'polypeptide(L)' 'FNNGIFARATLQKPEKLLLNVGAGVVVDRSIAETRALIEKQKDELQEFRVALAQNIDKLVSRAAQIEKELADV' A
#
# COMPACT_ATOMS: atom_id res chain seq x y z
N PHE A 1 24.34 13.17 -0.71
CA PHE A 1 23.42 14.32 -0.58
C PHE A 1 22.81 14.26 0.81
N ASN A 2 23.02 15.30 1.62
CA ASN A 2 22.46 15.42 2.97
C ASN A 2 21.44 16.58 2.96
N ASN A 3 20.54 16.61 3.95
CA ASN A 3 19.57 17.69 4.09
C ASN A 3 20.27 19.06 4.10
N GLY A 4 19.81 19.96 3.23
CA GLY A 4 20.35 21.32 3.08
C GLY A 4 21.44 21.49 2.02
N ILE A 5 21.94 20.41 1.40
CA ILE A 5 22.92 20.49 0.30
C ILE A 5 22.26 20.08 -1.02
N PHE A 6 22.23 21.00 -1.99
CA PHE A 6 21.67 20.80 -3.31
C PHE A 6 22.77 20.86 -4.38
N ALA A 7 22.70 19.99 -5.39
CA ALA A 7 23.54 20.08 -6.58
C ALA A 7 22.69 20.45 -7.80
N ARG A 8 23.28 21.22 -8.71
CA ARG A 8 22.71 21.49 -10.02
C ARG A 8 22.98 20.29 -10.93
N ALA A 9 21.93 19.76 -11.54
CA ALA A 9 22.01 18.65 -12.48
C ALA A 9 20.98 18.83 -13.59
N THR A 10 21.19 18.13 -14.71
CA THR A 10 20.26 18.07 -15.85
C THR A 10 19.78 16.64 -15.99
N LEU A 11 18.45 16.46 -16.10
CA LEU A 11 17.83 15.15 -16.30
C LEU A 11 18.06 14.69 -17.75
N GLN A 12 18.59 13.48 -17.94
CA GLN A 12 18.91 12.96 -19.28
C GLN A 12 17.79 12.12 -19.92
N LYS A 13 16.96 11.43 -19.12
CA LYS A 13 15.89 10.52 -19.59
C LYS A 13 14.60 10.73 -18.78
N PRO A 14 13.94 11.88 -18.93
CA PRO A 14 12.77 12.23 -18.10
C PRO A 14 11.59 11.28 -18.26
N GLU A 15 11.48 10.57 -19.38
CA GLU A 15 10.38 9.66 -19.71
C GLU A 15 10.47 8.28 -19.04
N LYS A 16 11.61 7.97 -18.42
CA LYS A 16 11.92 6.66 -17.83
C LYS A 16 12.14 6.76 -16.33
N LEU A 17 11.59 5.78 -15.62
CA LEU A 17 11.70 5.64 -14.18
C LEU A 17 12.29 4.27 -13.85
N LEU A 18 13.21 4.25 -12.88
CA LEU A 18 13.72 3.02 -12.30
C LEU A 18 12.82 2.66 -11.11
N LEU A 19 12.10 1.55 -11.24
CA LEU A 19 11.14 1.10 -10.25
C LEU A 19 11.64 -0.17 -9.54
N ASN A 20 11.66 -0.15 -8.22
CA ASN A 20 11.91 -1.32 -7.40
C ASN A 20 10.66 -2.21 -7.34
N VAL A 21 10.81 -3.48 -7.69
CA VAL A 21 9.72 -4.47 -7.67
C VAL A 21 9.88 -5.52 -6.56
N GLY A 22 10.82 -5.31 -5.64
CA GLY A 22 11.15 -6.21 -4.55
C GLY A 22 12.30 -7.16 -4.88
N ALA A 23 12.74 -7.92 -3.88
CA ALA A 23 13.83 -8.90 -4.00
C ALA A 23 15.16 -8.36 -4.58
N GLY A 24 15.41 -7.05 -4.44
CA GLY A 24 16.58 -6.39 -5.00
C GLY A 24 16.53 -6.15 -6.51
N VAL A 25 15.36 -6.37 -7.15
CA VAL A 25 15.19 -6.18 -8.60
C VAL A 25 14.63 -4.78 -8.89
N VAL A 26 15.26 -4.11 -9.85
CA VAL A 26 14.85 -2.79 -10.35
C VAL A 26 14.62 -2.87 -11.85
N VAL A 27 13.51 -2.30 -12.33
CA VAL A 27 13.12 -2.32 -13.73
C VAL A 27 12.98 -0.90 -14.29
N ASP A 28 13.35 -0.72 -15.55
CA ASP A 28 13.13 0.51 -16.30
C ASP A 28 11.70 0.49 -16.87
N ARG A 29 10.88 1.46 -16.45
CA ARG A 29 9.46 1.60 -16.80
C ARG A 29 9.15 3.00 -17.27
N SER A 30 8.12 3.15 -18.10
CA SER A 30 7.60 4.46 -18.46
C SER A 30 6.86 5.12 -17.30
N ILE A 31 6.69 6.44 -17.37
CA ILE A 31 5.86 7.20 -16.42
C ILE A 31 4.42 6.66 -16.39
N ALA A 32 3.84 6.35 -17.56
CA ALA A 32 2.45 5.91 -17.66
C ALA A 32 2.22 4.55 -16.97
N GLU A 33 3.09 3.58 -17.21
CA GLU A 33 3.04 2.27 -16.54
C GLU A 33 3.24 2.41 -15.03
N THR A 34 4.19 3.24 -14.62
CA THR A 34 4.47 3.47 -13.20
C THR A 34 3.27 4.10 -12.50
N ARG A 35 2.60 5.06 -13.15
CA ARG A 35 1.37 5.68 -12.64
C ARG A 35 0.24 4.66 -12.49
N ALA A 36 0.02 3.83 -13.51
CA ALA A 36 -1.00 2.78 -13.45
C ALA A 36 -0.73 1.77 -12.33
N LEU A 37 0.53 1.41 -12.10
CA LEU A 37 0.92 0.54 -11.01
C LEU A 37 0.66 1.19 -9.64
N ILE A 38 1.03 2.46 -9.45
CA ILE A 38 0.82 3.17 -8.19
C ILE A 38 -0.68 3.29 -7.88
N GLU A 39 -1.52 3.63 -8.87
CA GLU A 39 -2.97 3.67 -8.65
C GLU A 39 -3.52 2.29 -8.29
N LYS A 40 -3.08 1.22 -8.98
CA LYS A 40 -3.47 -0.16 -8.62
C LYS A 40 -3.07 -0.52 -7.20
N GLN A 41 -1.85 -0.18 -6.76
CA GLN A 41 -1.40 -0.42 -5.39
C GLN A 41 -2.23 0.36 -4.36
N LYS A 42 -2.63 1.58 -4.68
CA LYS A 42 -3.51 2.39 -3.84
C LYS A 42 -4.91 1.76 -3.71
N ASP A 43 -5.47 1.29 -4.82
CA ASP A 43 -6.78 0.62 -4.82
C ASP A 43 -6.74 -0.68 -4.02
N GLU A 44 -5.71 -1.51 -4.21
CA GLU A 44 -5.48 -2.74 -3.44
C GLU A 44 -5.36 -2.46 -1.93
N LEU A 45 -4.63 -1.41 -1.53
CA LEU A 45 -4.53 -0.99 -0.13
C LEU A 45 -5.87 -0.53 0.44
N GLN A 46 -6.68 0.16 -0.36
CA GLN A 46 -8.00 0.61 0.05
C GLN A 46 -8.96 -0.57 0.24
N GLU A 47 -8.97 -1.52 -0.69
CA GLU A 47 -9.77 -2.75 -0.58
C GLU A 47 -9.35 -3.58 0.64
N PHE A 48 -8.04 -3.76 0.84
CA PHE A 48 -7.50 -4.45 1.99
C PHE A 48 -7.93 -3.80 3.32
N ARG A 49 -7.88 -2.46 3.40
CA ARG A 49 -8.34 -1.72 4.57
C ARG A 49 -9.81 -1.98 4.87
N VAL A 50 -10.67 -1.97 3.84
CA VAL A 50 -12.11 -2.23 3.99
C VAL A 50 -12.36 -3.66 4.47
N ALA A 51 -11.70 -4.65 3.85
CA ALA A 51 -11.81 -6.05 4.26
C ALA A 51 -11.34 -6.26 5.70
N LEU A 52 -10.26 -5.61 6.10
CA LEU A 52 -9.75 -5.67 7.48
C LEU A 52 -10.77 -5.11 8.48
N ALA A 53 -11.37 -3.95 8.20
CA ALA A 53 -12.41 -3.37 9.06
C ALA A 53 -13.61 -4.32 9.21
N GLN A 54 -14.11 -4.87 8.10
CA GLN A 54 -15.21 -5.85 8.13
C GLN A 54 -14.87 -7.10 8.94
N ASN A 55 -13.63 -7.59 8.87
CA ASN A 55 -13.20 -8.73 9.66
C ASN A 55 -13.14 -8.41 11.16
N ILE A 56 -12.70 -7.20 11.52
CA ILE A 56 -12.73 -6.73 12.91
C ILE A 56 -14.16 -6.66 13.42
N ASP A 57 -15.10 -6.08 12.66
CA ASP A 57 -16.51 -5.98 13.06
C ASP A 57 -17.15 -7.35 13.30
N LYS A 58 -16.83 -8.34 12.44
CA LYS A 58 -17.28 -9.73 12.61
C LYS A 58 -16.72 -10.36 13.89
N LEU A 59 -15.44 -10.13 14.18
CA LEU A 59 -14.80 -10.65 15.39
C LEU A 59 -15.43 -10.05 16.65
N VAL A 60 -15.67 -8.74 16.66
CA VAL A 60 -16.33 -8.03 17.77
C VAL A 60 -17.74 -8.57 17.98
N SER A 61 -18.52 -8.70 16.91
CA SER A 61 -19.89 -9.24 16.99
C SER A 61 -19.92 -10.65 17.55
N ARG A 62 -18.97 -11.49 17.13
CA ARG A 62 -18.85 -12.87 17.61
C ARG A 62 -18.40 -12.94 19.06
N ALA A 63 -17.49 -12.07 19.48
CA ALA A 63 -17.06 -11.96 20.88
C ALA A 63 -18.24 -11.56 21.78
N ALA A 64 -19.03 -10.55 21.39
CA ALA A 64 -20.21 -10.12 22.14
C ALA A 64 -21.28 -11.23 22.25
N GLN A 65 -21.44 -12.04 21.20
CA GLN A 65 -22.35 -13.18 21.24
C GLN A 65 -21.87 -14.25 22.23
N ILE A 66 -20.57 -14.58 22.22
CA ILE A 66 -19.98 -15.55 23.16
C ILE A 66 -20.12 -15.05 24.61
N GLU A 67 -19.87 -13.76 24.88
CA GLU A 67 -20.04 -13.18 26.21
C GLU A 67 -21.49 -13.30 26.70
N LYS A 68 -22.47 -13.09 25.81
CA LYS A 68 -23.88 -13.25 26.16
C LYS A 68 -24.22 -14.71 26.49
N GLU A 69 -23.77 -15.64 25.66
CA GLU A 69 -23.98 -17.08 25.89
C GLU A 69 -23.36 -17.55 27.21
N LEU A 70 -22.21 -16.99 27.61
CA LEU A 70 -21.57 -17.28 28.89
C LEU A 70 -22.28 -16.65 30.10
N ALA A 71 -22.96 -15.51 29.92
CA ALA A 71 -23.68 -14.82 30.99
C ALA A 71 -25.08 -15.42 31.26
N ASP A 72 -25.66 -16.10 30.27
CA ASP A 72 -26.96 -16.79 30.37
C ASP A 72 -26.84 -18.24 30.93
N VAL A 73 -25.62 -18.71 31.24
CA VAL A 73 -25.30 -20.01 31.88
C VAL A 73 -24.96 -19.82 33.36
#